data_AF-A0A501WFH5-F1
#
_entry.id   AF-A0A501WFH5-F1
#
_cell.length_a   1.000
_cell.length_b   1.000
_cell.length_c   1.000
_cell.angle_alpha   90.00
_cell.angle_beta   90.00
_cell.angle_gamma   90.00
#
_symmetry.space_group_name_H-M   'P 1'
#
loop_
_entity.id
_entity.type
_entity.pdbx_description
1 polymer ?
#
loop_
_entity_poly.entity_id
_entity_poly.type
_entity_poly.pdbx_seq_one_letter_code
_entity_poly.pdbx_strand_id
1 'polypeptide(L)'
;MKQTFTLVTILFLLPFSLLAQADFRKAQVVQSNGDTLRGLVNLREWNINPNSFTFKSTASSSESTLTPANTVYLNIDGIDIYKRYVGPVSMNYMEMSRLAVGPDMNVQPDSVFLRQLHKGNNAALYLYTDHVKSRFFLENLKSGEIQELYFSKYLPATGEMHVKYVHQYRGQLWGLANALGRTSAGLKKKIENADYSNNNLMEIVLLLNKTEEAASKAEKERRKQSNLYAGLGINISAAKVREDNPLVTEKERSNSVGPLVTLGYLTYFNKFTKRLAVRWELAYADVKHDASATIRARGLVSYRVNTYVQRYHNLRFSPQLQYSFYVSDKWRLFANGGFSINYALNATNQLISEHHYYNDNLEEMVFRGSSTNMRYNNVWFGVPVRLGILLADKYELVLGYNMGLKPGVIDQVKANSLQFGVNYHFIR
;
A
#
# COMPACT_ATOMS: atom_id res chain seq x y z
N MET A 1 8.49 -26.64 -20.52
CA MET A 1 8.06 -26.56 -19.09
C MET A 1 9.22 -26.39 -18.12
N LYS A 2 10.34 -27.15 -18.22
CA LYS A 2 11.48 -26.99 -17.31
C LYS A 2 12.18 -25.62 -17.40
N GLN A 3 12.48 -25.14 -18.62
CA GLN A 3 13.18 -23.85 -18.83
C GLN A 3 12.36 -22.62 -18.40
N THR A 4 11.04 -22.65 -18.59
CA THR A 4 10.12 -21.62 -18.07
C THR A 4 10.07 -21.61 -16.54
N PHE A 5 10.21 -22.76 -15.89
CA PHE A 5 10.24 -22.86 -14.44
C PHE A 5 11.57 -22.29 -13.89
N THR A 6 12.70 -22.61 -14.52
CA THR A 6 14.01 -22.08 -14.13
C THR A 6 14.09 -20.55 -14.25
N LEU A 7 13.54 -19.98 -15.32
CA LEU A 7 13.50 -18.52 -15.52
C LEU A 7 12.62 -17.83 -14.47
N VAL A 8 11.45 -18.42 -14.16
CA VAL A 8 10.55 -17.92 -13.10
C VAL A 8 11.23 -18.00 -11.73
N THR A 9 11.93 -19.09 -11.42
CA THR A 9 12.67 -19.23 -10.15
C THR A 9 13.80 -18.22 -10.01
N ILE A 10 14.58 -17.96 -11.07
CA ILE A 10 15.63 -16.93 -11.06
C ILE A 10 15.02 -15.53 -10.88
N LEU A 11 13.92 -15.23 -11.59
CA LEU A 11 13.21 -13.95 -11.46
C LEU A 11 12.59 -13.76 -10.07
N PHE A 12 12.21 -14.85 -9.40
CA PHE A 12 11.67 -14.84 -8.03
C PHE A 12 12.76 -14.73 -6.97
N LEU A 13 13.97 -15.25 -7.21
CA LEU A 13 15.09 -15.24 -6.25
C LEU A 13 15.90 -13.93 -6.29
N LEU A 14 16.02 -13.27 -7.44
CA LEU A 14 16.70 -11.97 -7.59
C LEU A 14 16.23 -10.87 -6.60
N PRO A 15 14.92 -10.68 -6.33
CA PRO A 15 14.50 -9.68 -5.37
C PRO A 15 14.94 -9.98 -3.93
N PHE A 16 15.12 -11.25 -3.53
CA PHE A 16 15.53 -11.60 -2.16
C PHE A 16 16.93 -11.09 -1.81
N SER A 17 17.84 -11.01 -2.79
CA SER A 17 19.18 -10.43 -2.59
C SER A 17 19.14 -8.90 -2.44
N LEU A 18 18.11 -8.25 -2.99
CA LEU A 18 17.90 -6.80 -2.91
C LEU A 18 17.15 -6.38 -1.63
N LEU A 19 16.43 -7.30 -0.98
CA LEU A 19 15.75 -7.08 0.30
C LEU A 19 16.69 -6.66 1.45
N ALA A 20 17.98 -6.99 1.34
CA ALA A 20 18.98 -6.76 2.40
C ALA A 20 19.78 -5.45 2.26
N GLN A 21 19.52 -4.62 1.25
CA GLN A 21 20.25 -3.36 1.12
C GLN A 21 19.85 -2.38 2.22
N ALA A 22 20.81 -2.03 3.08
CA ALA A 22 20.67 -1.01 4.10
C ALA A 22 20.37 0.36 3.49
N ASP A 23 19.39 1.08 4.04
CA ASP A 23 18.96 2.38 3.54
C ASP A 23 19.64 3.51 4.32
N PHE A 24 20.92 3.71 4.07
CA PHE A 24 21.71 4.72 4.76
C PHE A 24 21.34 6.14 4.29
N ARG A 25 20.90 6.97 5.23
CA ARG A 25 20.57 8.40 5.02
C ARG A 25 21.41 9.30 5.89
N LYS A 26 21.72 10.48 5.37
CA LYS A 26 22.48 11.50 6.10
C LYS A 26 21.76 11.86 7.39
N ALA A 27 22.52 11.93 8.48
CA ALA A 27 21.98 12.22 9.79
C ALA A 27 23.00 13.00 10.63
N GLN A 28 22.45 13.79 11.56
CA GLN A 28 23.16 14.48 12.61
C GLN A 28 22.74 13.89 13.95
N VAL A 29 23.71 13.53 14.78
CA VAL A 29 23.51 12.86 16.07
C VAL A 29 24.15 13.72 17.15
N VAL A 30 23.43 14.01 18.23
CA VAL A 30 23.99 14.60 19.44
C VAL A 30 24.08 13.49 20.50
N GLN A 31 25.29 13.21 20.93
CA GLN A 31 25.59 12.18 21.91
C GLN A 31 25.34 12.64 23.35
N SER A 32 25.26 11.70 24.28
CA SER A 32 25.05 11.97 25.71
C SER A 32 26.14 12.84 26.35
N ASN A 33 27.35 12.85 25.78
CA ASN A 33 28.47 13.68 26.23
C ASN A 33 28.44 15.12 25.63
N GLY A 34 27.47 15.43 24.78
CA GLY A 34 27.34 16.72 24.10
C GLY A 34 27.96 16.78 22.70
N ASP A 35 28.74 15.77 22.30
CA ASP A 35 29.37 15.77 20.98
C ASP A 35 28.35 15.59 19.86
N THR A 36 28.61 16.26 18.74
CA THR A 36 27.77 16.17 17.54
C THR A 36 28.48 15.39 16.45
N LEU A 37 27.93 14.23 16.10
CA LEU A 37 28.40 13.40 14.99
C LEU A 37 27.57 13.68 13.74
N ARG A 38 28.23 13.64 12.58
CA ARG A 38 27.58 13.62 11.27
C ARG A 38 27.93 12.32 10.59
N GLY A 39 26.94 11.69 9.98
CA GLY A 39 27.14 10.41 9.31
C GLY A 39 25.88 9.91 8.64
N LEU A 40 25.72 8.60 8.64
CA LEU A 40 24.68 7.87 7.95
C LEU A 40 23.93 6.98 8.93
N VAL A 41 22.61 7.07 8.96
CA VAL A 41 21.74 6.16 9.72
C VAL A 41 21.00 5.25 8.77
N ASN A 42 20.98 3.95 9.08
CA ASN A 42 20.20 2.96 8.33
C ASN A 42 18.72 3.09 8.68
N LEU A 43 17.91 3.54 7.72
CA LEU A 43 16.46 3.58 7.85
C LEU A 43 15.82 2.23 7.60
N ARG A 44 14.80 1.90 8.39
CA ARG A 44 13.98 0.71 8.20
C ARG A 44 12.49 1.07 8.19
N GLU A 45 11.67 0.13 7.74
CA GLU A 45 10.21 0.21 7.76
C GLU A 45 9.68 -0.04 9.17
N TRP A 46 9.87 0.92 10.08
CA TRP A 46 9.40 0.78 11.46
C TRP A 46 7.93 1.17 11.62
N ASN A 47 7.15 0.29 12.25
CA ASN A 47 5.78 0.56 12.71
C ASN A 47 5.72 1.04 14.17
N ILE A 48 6.82 0.87 14.91
CA ILE A 48 7.04 1.32 16.28
C ILE A 48 8.25 2.26 16.34
N ASN A 49 8.40 3.02 17.41
CA ASN A 49 9.61 3.83 17.59
C ASN A 49 10.83 2.92 17.75
N PRO A 50 11.94 3.16 17.04
CA PRO A 50 13.14 2.36 17.19
C PRO A 50 13.72 2.50 18.60
N ASN A 51 14.14 1.38 19.20
CA ASN A 51 14.95 1.38 20.41
C ASN A 51 16.43 1.66 20.12
N SER A 52 16.83 1.56 18.86
CA SER A 52 18.20 1.77 18.40
C SER A 52 18.26 2.08 16.91
N PHE A 53 19.36 2.73 16.50
CA PHE A 53 19.67 3.00 15.11
C PHE A 53 21.07 2.51 14.77
N THR A 54 21.23 1.90 13.59
CA THR A 54 22.56 1.58 13.05
C THR A 54 23.15 2.83 12.40
N PHE A 55 24.35 3.22 12.81
CA PHE A 55 25.05 4.42 12.39
C PHE A 55 26.42 4.10 11.76
N LYS A 56 26.82 4.91 10.78
CA LYS A 56 28.17 4.93 10.20
C LYS A 56 28.64 6.38 10.09
N SER A 57 29.87 6.68 10.50
CA SER A 57 30.46 8.01 10.30
C SER A 57 30.68 8.32 8.81
N THR A 58 31.07 7.31 8.02
CA THR A 58 31.26 7.41 6.57
C THR A 58 30.78 6.13 5.88
N ALA A 59 30.62 6.14 4.56
CA ALA A 59 30.14 4.95 3.83
C ALA A 59 31.02 3.69 4.03
N SER A 60 32.30 3.88 4.34
CA SER A 60 33.29 2.82 4.56
C SER A 60 33.58 2.54 6.04
N SER A 61 33.00 3.28 6.98
CA SER A 61 33.24 3.04 8.42
C SER A 61 32.51 1.80 8.91
N SER A 62 33.01 1.23 10.01
CA SER A 62 32.28 0.21 10.77
C SER A 62 30.94 0.75 11.28
N GLU A 63 30.00 -0.16 11.51
CA GLU A 63 28.69 0.15 12.07
C GLU A 63 28.78 0.32 13.59
N SER A 64 28.12 1.35 14.10
CA SER A 64 27.88 1.54 15.53
C SER A 64 26.38 1.62 15.82
N THR A 65 26.00 1.45 17.09
CA THR A 65 24.59 1.44 17.51
C THR A 65 24.30 2.67 18.36
N LEU A 66 23.34 3.47 17.91
CA LEU A 66 22.78 4.58 18.68
C LEU A 66 21.61 4.05 19.50
N THR A 67 21.59 4.33 20.80
CA THR A 67 20.51 3.97 21.73
C THR A 67 20.15 5.19 22.58
N PRO A 68 18.99 5.19 23.26
CA PRO A 68 18.66 6.27 24.19
C PRO A 68 19.73 6.49 25.27
N ALA A 69 20.51 5.46 25.63
CA ALA A 69 21.60 5.61 26.59
C ALA A 69 22.73 6.53 26.10
N ASN A 70 23.07 6.49 24.81
CA ASN A 70 24.23 7.20 24.25
C ASN A 70 23.88 8.39 23.33
N THR A 71 22.60 8.60 23.02
CA THR A 71 22.15 9.60 22.06
C THR A 71 21.02 10.45 22.65
N VAL A 72 21.20 11.77 22.62
CA VAL A 72 20.21 12.76 23.10
C VAL A 72 19.27 13.18 21.97
N TYR A 73 19.81 13.30 20.77
CA TYR A 73 19.08 13.82 19.62
C TYR A 73 19.60 13.19 18.33
N LEU A 74 18.69 12.89 17.42
CA LEU A 74 18.98 12.35 16.10
C LEU A 74 18.10 13.08 15.09
N ASN A 75 18.71 13.75 14.13
CA ASN A 75 18.03 14.33 12.99
C ASN A 75 18.45 13.56 11.73
N ILE A 76 17.49 12.92 11.07
CA ILE A 76 17.69 12.24 9.79
C ILE A 76 17.22 13.21 8.71
N ASP A 77 18.15 13.65 7.85
CA ASP A 77 17.95 14.80 6.96
C ASP A 77 16.70 14.65 6.09
N GLY A 78 15.77 15.59 6.25
CA GLY A 78 14.51 15.64 5.48
C GLY A 78 13.50 14.54 5.80
N ILE A 79 13.75 13.73 6.84
CA ILE A 79 12.98 12.52 7.15
C ILE A 79 12.30 12.65 8.51
N ASP A 80 12.98 12.29 9.59
CA ASP A 80 12.42 12.27 10.93
C ASP A 80 13.46 12.76 11.93
N ILE A 81 12.96 13.35 13.01
CA ILE A 81 13.76 13.78 14.15
C ILE A 81 13.35 12.93 15.35
N TYR A 82 14.33 12.42 16.08
CA TYR A 82 14.16 11.69 17.32
C TYR A 82 14.85 12.43 18.45
N LYS A 83 14.17 12.53 19.59
CA LYS A 83 14.69 13.12 20.81
C LYS A 83 14.63 12.09 21.93
N ARG A 84 15.70 12.00 22.71
CA ARG A 84 15.70 11.16 23.91
C ARG A 84 14.73 11.72 24.94
N TYR A 85 13.95 10.82 25.52
CA TYR A 85 13.21 11.05 26.74
C TYR A 85 13.68 10.07 27.80
N VAL A 86 13.77 10.55 29.05
CA VAL A 86 14.06 9.74 30.24
C VAL A 86 13.01 10.13 31.25
N GLY A 87 12.13 9.20 31.61
CA GLY A 87 11.03 9.52 32.49
C GLY A 87 9.92 8.47 32.51
N PRO A 88 8.80 8.80 33.17
CA PRO A 88 7.64 7.91 33.24
C PRO A 88 7.01 7.66 31.88
N VAL A 89 6.72 6.40 31.58
CA VAL A 89 5.95 5.94 30.42
C VAL A 89 4.80 5.08 30.91
N SER A 90 3.58 5.41 30.50
CA SER A 90 2.39 4.66 30.90
C SER A 90 2.34 3.26 30.27
N MET A 91 1.80 2.27 30.98
CA MET A 91 1.79 0.86 30.57
C MET A 91 0.39 0.28 30.40
N ASN A 92 -0.66 1.10 30.51
CA ASN A 92 -2.03 0.64 30.32
C ASN A 92 -2.30 0.26 28.85
N TYR A 93 -3.02 -0.85 28.65
CA TYR A 93 -3.42 -1.31 27.32
C TYR A 93 -4.63 -0.54 26.79
N MET A 94 -4.73 -0.47 25.46
CA MET A 94 -5.85 0.18 24.74
C MET A 94 -6.73 -0.81 23.97
N GLU A 95 -6.29 -2.07 23.89
CA GLU A 95 -6.97 -3.18 23.22
C GLU A 95 -8.10 -3.73 24.10
N MET A 96 -9.28 -3.94 23.51
CA MET A 96 -10.48 -4.35 24.25
C MET A 96 -10.27 -5.65 25.05
N SER A 97 -9.54 -6.61 24.49
CA SER A 97 -9.23 -7.91 25.12
C SER A 97 -8.28 -7.82 26.31
N ARG A 98 -7.63 -6.66 26.52
CA ARG A 98 -6.58 -6.45 27.54
C ARG A 98 -6.88 -5.26 28.44
N LEU A 99 -8.09 -4.70 28.39
CA LEU A 99 -8.47 -3.59 29.25
C LEU A 99 -8.53 -4.05 30.71
N ALA A 100 -7.98 -3.23 31.60
CA ALA A 100 -8.11 -3.43 33.03
C ALA A 100 -9.54 -3.20 33.50
N VAL A 101 -9.89 -3.86 34.62
CA VAL A 101 -11.09 -3.55 35.39
C VAL A 101 -10.75 -2.39 36.33
N GLY A 102 -11.40 -1.25 36.13
CA GLY A 102 -11.09 0.00 36.81
C GLY A 102 -9.92 0.79 36.19
N PRO A 103 -9.70 2.05 36.64
CA PRO A 103 -8.63 2.89 36.10
C PRO A 103 -7.25 2.27 36.30
N ASP A 104 -6.52 2.08 35.19
CA ASP A 104 -5.11 1.70 35.22
C ASP A 104 -4.26 2.97 35.13
N MET A 105 -3.33 3.14 36.09
CA MET A 105 -2.34 4.21 36.16
C MET A 105 -0.91 3.66 36.22
N ASN A 106 -0.69 2.43 35.78
CA ASN A 106 0.62 1.82 35.77
C ASN A 106 1.58 2.60 34.86
N VAL A 107 2.72 2.99 35.43
CA VAL A 107 3.74 3.81 34.79
C VAL A 107 5.09 3.23 35.16
N GLN A 108 6.01 3.15 34.20
CA GLN A 108 7.37 2.68 34.44
C GLN A 108 8.39 3.72 33.97
N PRO A 109 9.53 3.88 34.67
CA PRO A 109 10.63 4.70 34.19
C PRO A 109 11.28 4.02 32.98
N ASP A 110 11.46 4.77 31.89
CA ASP A 110 12.10 4.27 30.67
C ASP A 110 12.96 5.35 30.00
N SER A 111 13.88 4.93 29.13
CA SER A 111 14.64 5.81 28.25
C SER A 111 14.36 5.45 26.79
N VAL A 112 13.70 6.36 26.09
CA VAL A 112 13.12 6.08 24.75
C VAL A 112 13.45 7.19 23.75
N PHE A 113 13.37 6.84 22.46
CA PHE A 113 13.40 7.83 21.38
C PHE A 113 11.98 8.28 21.03
N LEU A 114 11.66 9.53 21.35
CA LEU A 114 10.43 10.18 20.94
C LEU A 114 10.59 10.71 19.51
N ARG A 115 9.68 10.33 18.60
CA ARG A 115 9.64 10.87 17.25
C ARG A 115 8.98 12.24 17.28
N GLN A 116 9.68 13.27 16.82
CA GLN A 116 9.16 14.63 16.74
C GLN A 116 8.13 14.75 15.63
N LEU A 117 6.89 15.07 15.99
CA LEU A 117 5.83 15.33 15.03
C LEU A 117 5.82 16.81 14.64
N HIS A 118 6.03 17.71 15.61
CA HIS A 118 6.10 19.14 15.40
C HIS A 118 6.93 19.82 16.47
N LYS A 119 7.67 20.85 16.09
CA LYS A 119 8.35 21.76 17.02
C LYS A 119 8.13 23.19 16.55
N GLY A 120 7.49 24.00 17.39
CA GLY A 120 7.35 25.43 17.18
C GLY A 120 8.22 26.21 18.16
N ASN A 121 7.82 27.44 18.49
CA ASN A 121 8.55 28.30 19.41
C ASN A 121 8.15 28.10 20.87
N ASN A 122 6.91 27.67 21.11
CA ASN A 122 6.34 27.55 22.47
C ASN A 122 6.22 26.09 22.93
N ALA A 123 5.83 25.21 22.01
CA ALA A 123 5.56 23.81 22.32
C ALA A 123 6.06 22.88 21.20
N ALA A 124 6.41 21.65 21.59
CA ALA A 124 6.67 20.56 20.66
C ALA A 124 5.80 19.34 20.99
N LEU A 125 5.39 18.63 19.93
CA LEU A 125 4.62 17.39 20.02
C LEU A 125 5.47 16.24 19.51
N TYR A 126 5.51 15.17 20.29
CA TYR A 126 6.20 13.94 19.95
C TYR A 126 5.27 12.73 20.03
N LEU A 127 5.68 11.64 19.38
CA LEU A 127 5.03 10.34 19.38
C LEU A 127 6.01 9.26 19.86
N TYR A 128 5.52 8.37 20.70
CA TYR A 128 6.17 7.12 21.05
C TYR A 128 5.19 5.96 20.91
N THR A 129 5.51 5.04 20.01
CA THR A 129 4.77 3.79 19.80
C THR A 129 5.66 2.62 20.16
N ASP A 130 5.17 1.73 21.01
CA ASP A 130 5.81 0.46 21.36
C ASP A 130 4.81 -0.69 21.17
N HIS A 131 5.12 -1.87 21.72
CA HIS A 131 4.24 -3.04 21.67
C HIS A 131 3.00 -2.94 22.57
N VAL A 132 2.91 -1.91 23.42
CA VAL A 132 1.77 -1.69 24.33
C VAL A 132 0.77 -0.76 23.66
N LYS A 133 1.21 0.44 23.25
CA LYS A 133 0.36 1.46 22.62
C LYS A 133 1.16 2.61 21.99
N SER A 134 0.43 3.52 21.35
CA SER A 134 0.95 4.83 20.95
C SER A 134 0.63 5.87 22.03
N ARG A 135 1.62 6.71 22.35
CA ARG A 135 1.57 7.78 23.34
C ARG A 135 2.07 9.06 22.72
N PHE A 136 1.39 10.16 22.99
CA PHE A 136 1.86 11.49 22.61
C PHE A 136 2.57 12.15 23.78
N PHE A 137 3.63 12.90 23.50
CA PHE A 137 4.35 13.67 24.50
C PHE A 137 4.34 15.14 24.11
N LEU A 138 4.14 16.00 25.10
CA LEU A 138 4.09 17.44 24.94
C LEU A 138 5.29 18.04 25.67
N GLU A 139 6.06 18.85 24.95
CA GLU A 139 7.15 19.63 25.53
C GLU A 139 6.76 21.10 25.62
N ASN A 140 6.96 21.69 26.78
CA ASN A 140 6.97 23.13 26.95
C ASN A 140 8.39 23.63 26.66
N LEU A 141 8.59 24.32 25.54
CA LEU A 141 9.91 24.77 25.11
C LEU A 141 10.48 25.90 25.99
N LYS A 142 9.66 26.55 26.82
CA LYS A 142 10.15 27.54 27.79
C LYS A 142 10.80 26.90 29.02
N SER A 143 10.23 25.81 29.53
CA SER A 143 10.78 25.10 30.70
C SER A 143 11.67 23.91 30.33
N GLY A 144 11.57 23.40 29.10
CA GLY A 144 12.22 22.16 28.66
C GLY A 144 11.54 20.89 29.19
N GLU A 145 10.42 21.02 29.92
CA GLU A 145 9.69 19.89 30.48
C GLU A 145 8.95 19.13 29.40
N ILE A 146 9.11 17.80 29.41
CA ILE A 146 8.41 16.86 28.51
C ILE A 146 7.52 15.97 29.36
N GLN A 147 6.23 15.92 29.02
CA GLN A 147 5.26 15.06 29.70
C GLN A 147 4.46 14.23 28.70
N GLU A 148 4.05 13.03 29.10
CA GLU A 148 3.09 12.22 28.35
C GLU A 148 1.69 12.84 28.42
N LEU A 149 0.99 12.91 27.29
CA LEU A 149 -0.43 13.23 27.23
C LEU A 149 -1.24 11.99 27.58
N TYR A 150 -1.88 11.98 28.74
CA TYR A 150 -2.49 10.77 29.29
C TYR A 150 -3.87 10.48 28.72
N PHE A 151 -4.04 9.27 28.17
CA PHE A 151 -5.30 8.74 27.70
C PHE A 151 -5.41 7.26 28.05
N SER A 152 -6.50 6.88 28.71
CA SER A 152 -6.76 5.50 29.09
C SER A 152 -8.22 5.10 28.87
N LYS A 153 -8.42 3.79 28.80
CA LYS A 153 -9.72 3.13 28.70
C LYS A 153 -9.77 2.01 29.73
N TYR A 154 -10.94 1.75 30.30
CA TYR A 154 -11.11 0.66 31.27
C TYR A 154 -12.52 0.11 31.27
N LEU A 155 -12.66 -1.11 31.81
CA LEU A 155 -13.95 -1.74 32.07
C LEU A 155 -14.45 -1.36 33.47
N PRO A 156 -15.70 -0.89 33.62
CA PRO A 156 -16.29 -0.64 34.94
C PRO A 156 -16.30 -1.90 35.81
N ALA A 157 -16.01 -1.75 37.10
CA ALA A 157 -16.12 -2.85 38.06
C ALA A 157 -17.57 -3.28 38.32
N THR A 158 -18.56 -2.47 37.93
CA THR A 158 -20.00 -2.64 38.19
C THR A 158 -20.70 -3.64 37.26
N GLY A 159 -19.96 -4.34 36.39
CA GLY A 159 -20.54 -5.27 35.41
C GLY A 159 -21.17 -4.58 34.19
N GLU A 160 -21.02 -3.26 34.06
CA GLU A 160 -21.42 -2.51 32.87
C GLU A 160 -20.60 -2.94 31.64
N MET A 161 -21.28 -3.32 30.55
CA MET A 161 -20.66 -3.81 29.31
C MET A 161 -20.07 -2.70 28.41
N HIS A 162 -19.94 -1.47 28.91
CA HIS A 162 -19.41 -0.35 28.12
C HIS A 162 -18.06 0.15 28.64
N VAL A 163 -17.17 0.47 27.72
CA VAL A 163 -15.83 0.99 28.02
C VAL A 163 -15.92 2.43 28.49
N LYS A 164 -15.24 2.76 29.60
CA LYS A 164 -15.06 4.14 30.07
C LYS A 164 -13.75 4.71 29.53
N TYR A 165 -13.71 6.02 29.35
CA TYR A 165 -12.60 6.75 28.76
C TYR A 165 -12.13 7.85 29.71
N VAL A 166 -10.81 7.97 29.90
CA VAL A 166 -10.19 9.03 30.71
C VAL A 166 -9.41 9.96 29.78
N HIS A 167 -9.91 11.17 29.57
CA HIS A 167 -9.35 12.15 28.63
C HIS A 167 -8.46 13.21 29.31
N GLN A 168 -7.57 12.79 30.21
CA GLN A 168 -6.72 13.70 31.01
C GLN A 168 -5.84 14.62 30.15
N TYR A 169 -5.39 14.16 28.99
CA TYR A 169 -4.65 14.98 28.02
C TYR A 169 -5.33 16.31 27.67
N ARG A 170 -6.67 16.39 27.68
CA ARG A 170 -7.39 17.64 27.39
C ARG A 170 -7.09 18.70 28.46
N GLY A 171 -7.06 18.29 29.72
CA GLY A 171 -6.65 19.13 30.84
C GLY A 171 -5.18 19.54 30.75
N GLN A 172 -4.28 18.62 30.38
CA GLN A 172 -2.86 18.91 30.21
C GLN A 172 -2.61 19.94 29.09
N LEU A 173 -3.29 19.80 27.95
CA LEU A 173 -3.22 20.75 26.85
C LEU A 173 -3.73 22.14 27.25
N TRP A 174 -4.87 22.20 27.96
CA TRP A 174 -5.40 23.46 28.46
C TRP A 174 -4.48 24.10 29.52
N GLY A 175 -3.88 23.28 30.39
CA GLY A 175 -2.87 23.72 31.35
C GLY A 175 -1.68 24.39 30.67
N LEU A 176 -1.14 23.78 29.61
CA LEU A 176 -0.08 24.39 28.82
C LEU A 176 -0.55 25.67 28.11
N ALA A 177 -1.76 25.68 27.55
CA ALA A 177 -2.33 26.86 26.91
C ALA A 177 -2.40 28.06 27.88
N ASN A 178 -2.83 27.82 29.12
CA ASN A 178 -2.83 28.82 30.18
C ASN A 178 -1.43 29.31 30.54
N ALA A 179 -0.48 28.38 30.73
CA ALA A 179 0.92 28.72 31.04
C ALA A 179 1.60 29.54 29.91
N LEU A 180 1.16 29.37 28.67
CA LEU A 180 1.63 30.13 27.52
C LEU A 180 0.85 31.43 27.26
N GLY A 181 -0.22 31.71 28.02
CA GLY A 181 -1.09 32.87 27.79
C GLY A 181 -1.93 32.76 26.50
N ARG A 182 -2.23 31.54 26.05
CA ARG A 182 -2.97 31.24 24.81
C ARG A 182 -4.37 30.74 25.12
N THR A 183 -5.25 31.64 25.58
CA THR A 183 -6.55 31.27 26.17
C THR A 183 -7.77 31.67 25.34
N SER A 184 -7.74 31.47 24.01
CA SER A 184 -8.90 31.79 23.18
C SER A 184 -10.06 30.79 23.38
N ALA A 185 -11.30 31.28 23.28
CA ALA A 185 -12.50 30.43 23.36
C ALA A 185 -12.52 29.34 22.27
N GLY A 186 -12.04 29.68 21.06
CA GLY A 186 -11.90 28.73 19.95
C GLY A 186 -10.95 27.58 20.26
N LEU A 187 -9.78 27.89 20.85
CA LEU A 187 -8.81 26.87 21.26
C LEU A 187 -9.35 25.98 22.39
N LYS A 188 -10.02 26.57 23.39
CA LYS A 188 -10.64 25.80 24.48
C LYS A 188 -11.63 24.78 23.94
N LYS A 189 -12.56 25.21 23.08
CA LYS A 189 -13.55 24.33 22.45
C LYS A 189 -12.89 23.24 21.60
N LYS A 190 -11.82 23.57 20.87
CA LYS A 190 -11.05 22.58 20.10
C LYS A 190 -10.42 21.52 21.01
N ILE A 191 -9.81 21.91 22.13
CA ILE A 191 -9.21 20.99 23.10
C ILE A 191 -10.26 20.09 23.74
N GLU A 192 -11.40 20.64 24.16
CA GLU A 192 -12.47 19.89 24.83
C GLU A 192 -13.09 18.81 23.93
N ASN A 193 -13.12 19.04 22.62
CA ASN A 193 -13.68 18.11 21.64
C ASN A 193 -12.62 17.27 20.90
N ALA A 194 -11.34 17.45 21.22
CA ALA A 194 -10.27 16.74 20.53
C ALA A 194 -10.31 15.25 20.84
N ASP A 195 -10.20 14.40 19.84
CA ASP A 195 -9.83 12.99 20.04
C ASP A 195 -8.32 12.85 20.31
N TYR A 196 -7.94 11.75 20.96
CA TYR A 196 -6.55 11.37 21.17
C TYR A 196 -5.93 10.81 19.88
N SER A 197 -5.73 11.69 18.89
CA SER A 197 -5.20 11.34 17.57
C SER A 197 -4.10 12.30 17.15
N ASN A 198 -3.19 11.82 16.30
CA ASN A 198 -2.09 12.63 15.76
C ASN A 198 -2.61 13.92 15.12
N ASN A 199 -3.70 13.86 14.34
CA ASN A 199 -4.21 15.02 13.62
C ASN A 199 -4.75 16.10 14.57
N ASN A 200 -5.61 15.73 15.53
CA ASN A 200 -6.22 16.70 16.45
C ASN A 200 -5.19 17.31 17.40
N LEU A 201 -4.30 16.48 17.98
CA LEU A 201 -3.26 16.96 18.89
C LEU A 201 -2.25 17.86 18.17
N MET A 202 -1.90 17.51 16.93
CA MET A 202 -1.05 18.35 16.08
C MET A 202 -1.68 19.71 15.79
N GLU A 203 -2.97 19.74 15.43
CA GLU A 203 -3.69 20.98 15.17
C GLU A 203 -3.68 21.90 16.41
N ILE A 204 -3.93 21.33 17.59
CA ILE A 204 -3.86 22.08 18.86
C ILE A 204 -2.45 22.63 19.09
N VAL A 205 -1.41 21.81 18.93
CA VAL A 205 -0.02 22.28 19.12
C VAL A 205 0.39 23.33 18.09
N LEU A 206 -0.14 23.26 16.86
CA LEU A 206 0.03 24.33 15.87
C LEU A 206 -0.59 25.64 16.35
N LEU A 207 -1.80 25.61 16.93
CA LEU A 207 -2.47 26.78 17.51
C LEU A 207 -1.74 27.33 18.74
N LEU A 208 -1.12 26.47 19.55
CA LEU A 208 -0.27 26.93 20.66
C LEU A 208 0.97 27.68 20.15
N ASN A 209 1.49 27.29 18.98
CA ASN A 209 2.71 27.84 18.39
C ASN A 209 2.48 29.03 17.44
N LYS A 210 1.32 29.15 16.79
CA LYS A 210 1.04 30.14 15.74
C LYS A 210 -0.32 30.82 15.93
N THR A 211 -0.63 31.81 15.11
CA THR A 211 -2.01 32.32 14.95
C THR A 211 -2.85 31.32 14.14
N GLU A 212 -4.18 31.35 14.30
CA GLU A 212 -5.11 30.43 13.61
C GLU A 212 -4.93 30.42 12.07
N GLU A 213 -4.71 31.58 11.46
CA GLU A 213 -4.50 31.72 10.02
C GLU A 213 -3.21 31.03 9.54
N ALA A 214 -2.12 31.19 10.28
CA ALA A 214 -0.84 30.58 9.95
C ALA A 214 -0.84 29.05 10.18
N ALA A 215 -1.65 28.56 11.12
CA ALA A 215 -1.90 27.14 11.32
C ALA A 215 -2.70 26.55 10.14
N SER A 216 -3.78 27.22 9.71
CA SER A 216 -4.60 26.77 8.58
C SER A 216 -3.82 26.72 7.25
N LYS A 217 -2.97 27.72 6.99
CA LYS A 217 -2.12 27.74 5.79
C LYS A 217 -1.08 26.61 5.80
N ALA A 218 -0.43 26.36 6.95
CA ALA A 218 0.51 25.26 7.10
C ALA A 218 -0.16 23.89 6.92
N GLU A 219 -1.39 23.74 7.38
CA GLU A 219 -2.15 22.51 7.19
C GLU A 219 -2.59 22.30 5.74
N LYS A 220 -3.02 23.35 5.04
CA LYS A 220 -3.36 23.30 3.61
C LYS A 220 -2.17 22.92 2.73
N GLU A 221 -0.99 23.48 2.97
CA GLU A 221 0.22 23.12 2.23
C GLU A 221 0.62 21.65 2.49
N ARG A 222 0.40 21.13 3.70
CA ARG A 222 0.69 19.72 4.03
C ARG A 222 -0.27 18.74 3.36
N ARG A 223 -1.52 19.14 3.08
CA ARG A 223 -2.54 18.32 2.40
C ARG A 223 -2.33 18.18 0.89
N LYS A 224 -1.38 18.91 0.27
CA LYS A 224 -1.20 18.94 -1.20
C LYS A 224 -0.54 17.68 -1.81
N GLN A 225 0.04 16.79 -0.99
CA GLN A 225 0.68 15.56 -1.49
C GLN A 225 -0.36 14.55 -1.98
N SER A 226 -0.61 14.55 -3.30
CA SER A 226 -1.46 13.58 -3.98
C SER A 226 -0.61 12.45 -4.58
N ASN A 227 -0.98 11.21 -4.30
CA ASN A 227 -0.37 10.01 -4.89
C ASN A 227 -1.25 9.41 -6.00
N LEU A 228 -2.01 10.27 -6.68
CA LEU A 228 -2.79 9.87 -7.85
C LEU A 228 -1.89 9.69 -9.06
N TYR A 229 -2.24 8.75 -9.94
CA TYR A 229 -1.64 8.62 -11.26
C TYR A 229 -2.67 8.23 -12.30
N ALA A 230 -2.40 8.57 -13.56
CA ALA A 230 -3.16 8.12 -14.71
C ALA A 230 -2.20 7.69 -15.82
N GLY A 231 -2.63 6.77 -16.68
CA GLY A 231 -1.76 6.26 -17.73
C GLY A 231 -2.47 5.66 -18.91
N LEU A 232 -1.67 5.40 -19.95
CA LEU A 232 -2.07 4.81 -21.21
C LEU A 232 -1.13 3.66 -21.55
N GLY A 233 -1.62 2.69 -22.30
CA GLY A 233 -0.84 1.52 -22.67
C GLY A 233 -1.51 0.62 -23.70
N ILE A 234 -0.97 -0.59 -23.79
CA ILE A 234 -1.43 -1.65 -24.68
C ILE A 234 -1.71 -2.89 -23.83
N ASN A 235 -2.87 -3.49 -24.04
CA ASN A 235 -3.27 -4.77 -23.46
C ASN A 235 -3.25 -5.84 -24.56
N ILE A 236 -2.41 -6.86 -24.38
CA ILE A 236 -2.33 -8.05 -25.22
C ILE A 236 -2.95 -9.20 -24.43
N SER A 237 -4.22 -9.51 -24.71
CA SER A 237 -4.87 -10.67 -24.08
C SER A 237 -4.78 -11.91 -24.96
N ALA A 238 -4.85 -13.06 -24.32
CA ALA A 238 -4.81 -14.36 -24.97
C ALA A 238 -5.88 -15.26 -24.37
N ALA A 239 -6.80 -15.71 -25.21
CA ALA A 239 -7.87 -16.63 -24.87
C ALA A 239 -7.55 -18.04 -25.36
N LYS A 240 -7.84 -19.04 -24.52
CA LYS A 240 -7.76 -20.45 -24.86
C LYS A 240 -9.00 -21.19 -24.40
N VAL A 241 -9.53 -22.06 -25.26
CA VAL A 241 -10.65 -22.93 -24.94
C VAL A 241 -10.23 -23.97 -23.90
N ARG A 242 -11.04 -24.10 -22.85
CA ARG A 242 -10.91 -25.06 -21.76
C ARG A 242 -12.04 -26.08 -21.87
N GLU A 243 -11.95 -26.93 -22.89
CA GLU A 243 -12.86 -28.06 -23.04
C GLU A 243 -12.18 -29.33 -22.49
N ASP A 244 -12.73 -29.88 -21.42
CA ASP A 244 -12.20 -31.07 -20.72
C ASP A 244 -12.75 -32.39 -21.32
N ASN A 245 -13.32 -32.31 -22.53
CA ASN A 245 -13.86 -33.45 -23.27
C ASN A 245 -12.71 -34.26 -23.91
N PRO A 246 -12.59 -35.58 -23.65
CA PRO A 246 -11.54 -36.43 -24.21
C PRO A 246 -11.60 -36.57 -25.75
N LEU A 247 -12.68 -36.09 -26.37
CA LEU A 247 -12.85 -36.03 -27.82
C LEU A 247 -12.28 -34.75 -28.45
N VAL A 248 -11.84 -33.78 -27.64
CA VAL A 248 -11.17 -32.57 -28.14
C VAL A 248 -9.75 -32.92 -28.53
N THR A 249 -9.43 -32.71 -29.80
CA THR A 249 -8.13 -33.08 -30.39
C THR A 249 -7.23 -31.87 -30.57
N GLU A 250 -7.80 -30.71 -30.90
CA GLU A 250 -7.06 -29.47 -31.16
C GLU A 250 -7.72 -28.28 -30.47
N LYS A 251 -6.91 -27.33 -30.01
CA LYS A 251 -7.33 -26.10 -29.32
C LYS A 251 -6.51 -24.95 -29.85
N GLU A 252 -7.14 -24.00 -30.54
CA GLU A 252 -6.44 -22.82 -31.04
C GLU A 252 -6.48 -21.68 -30.02
N ARG A 253 -5.39 -20.91 -29.99
CA ARG A 253 -5.26 -19.73 -29.13
C ARG A 253 -5.61 -18.49 -29.93
N SER A 254 -6.43 -17.62 -29.35
CA SER A 254 -6.75 -16.32 -29.94
C SER A 254 -6.09 -15.19 -29.15
N ASN A 255 -5.46 -14.24 -29.83
CA ASN A 255 -4.87 -13.06 -29.20
C ASN A 255 -5.69 -11.80 -29.55
N SER A 256 -5.83 -10.90 -28.58
CA SER A 256 -6.42 -9.56 -28.76
C SER A 256 -5.36 -8.53 -28.43
N VAL A 257 -5.29 -7.46 -29.21
CA VAL A 257 -4.50 -6.27 -28.87
C VAL A 257 -5.46 -5.09 -28.81
N GLY A 258 -5.40 -4.34 -27.72
CA GLY A 258 -6.28 -3.19 -27.51
C GLY A 258 -5.64 -2.12 -26.63
N PRO A 259 -6.20 -0.90 -26.64
CA PRO A 259 -5.74 0.16 -25.75
C PRO A 259 -5.97 -0.23 -24.28
N LEU A 260 -5.09 0.28 -23.42
CA LEU A 260 -5.20 0.21 -21.96
C LEU A 260 -5.22 1.63 -21.41
N VAL A 261 -6.19 1.94 -20.56
CA VAL A 261 -6.25 3.18 -19.79
C VAL A 261 -6.25 2.83 -18.31
N THR A 262 -5.45 3.53 -17.52
CA THR A 262 -5.29 3.27 -16.09
C THR A 262 -5.47 4.53 -15.27
N LEU A 263 -6.10 4.39 -14.12
CA LEU A 263 -6.21 5.41 -13.08
C LEU A 263 -5.92 4.75 -11.75
N GLY A 264 -5.13 5.37 -10.88
CA GLY A 264 -4.95 4.80 -9.56
C GLY A 264 -4.39 5.75 -8.51
N TYR A 265 -4.23 5.18 -7.32
CA TYR A 265 -3.82 5.86 -6.11
C TYR A 265 -2.87 4.98 -5.31
N LEU A 266 -1.80 5.56 -4.76
CA LEU A 266 -0.86 4.87 -3.89
C LEU A 266 -0.91 5.40 -2.45
N THR A 267 -0.87 4.48 -1.49
CA THR A 267 -0.64 4.79 -0.08
C THR A 267 0.64 4.11 0.37
N TYR A 268 1.68 4.88 0.63
CA TYR A 268 2.92 4.35 1.21
C TYR A 268 2.76 4.09 2.70
N PHE A 269 3.25 2.94 3.17
CA PHE A 269 3.33 2.64 4.60
C PHE A 269 4.31 3.60 5.29
N ASN A 270 5.42 3.90 4.61
CA ASN A 270 6.37 4.92 5.00
C ASN A 270 6.72 5.81 3.79
N LYS A 271 6.39 7.09 3.93
CA LYS A 271 6.56 8.11 2.87
C LYS A 271 8.01 8.46 2.54
N PHE A 272 8.97 8.08 3.39
CA PHE A 272 10.38 8.42 3.24
C PHE A 272 11.18 7.30 2.60
N THR A 273 11.01 6.07 3.08
CA THR A 273 11.62 4.87 2.49
C THR A 273 10.93 4.50 1.19
N LYS A 274 9.61 4.72 1.08
CA LYS A 274 8.77 4.39 -0.09
C LYS A 274 8.93 2.93 -0.57
N ARG A 275 9.31 2.00 0.33
CA ARG A 275 9.54 0.59 -0.02
C ARG A 275 8.24 -0.18 -0.11
N LEU A 276 7.29 0.07 0.79
CA LEU A 276 6.00 -0.63 0.78
C LEU A 276 4.85 0.35 0.52
N ALA A 277 3.94 -0.01 -0.39
CA ALA A 277 2.73 0.76 -0.65
C ALA A 277 1.54 -0.14 -0.97
N VAL A 278 0.34 0.32 -0.63
CA VAL A 278 -0.91 -0.21 -1.18
C VAL A 278 -1.24 0.59 -2.43
N ARG A 279 -1.44 -0.10 -3.55
CA ARG A 279 -1.82 0.47 -4.84
C ARG A 279 -3.27 0.09 -5.14
N TRP A 280 -4.09 1.09 -5.37
CA TRP A 280 -5.45 0.95 -5.88
C TRP A 280 -5.44 1.34 -7.34
N GLU A 281 -5.94 0.47 -8.22
CA GLU A 281 -5.98 0.76 -9.65
C GLU A 281 -7.31 0.37 -10.28
N LEU A 282 -7.82 1.26 -11.12
CA LEU A 282 -8.87 1.02 -12.08
C LEU A 282 -8.25 1.01 -13.48
N ALA A 283 -8.55 -0.02 -14.28
CA ALA A 283 -8.03 -0.19 -15.62
C ALA A 283 -9.17 -0.49 -16.60
N TYR A 284 -9.10 0.08 -17.79
CA TYR A 284 -10.00 -0.19 -18.91
C TYR A 284 -9.21 -0.77 -20.07
N ALA A 285 -9.69 -1.85 -20.69
CA ALA A 285 -9.08 -2.42 -21.88
C ALA A 285 -10.10 -3.06 -22.83
N ASP A 286 -9.88 -2.93 -24.13
CA ASP A 286 -10.69 -3.60 -25.15
C ASP A 286 -10.24 -5.04 -25.38
N VAL A 287 -11.19 -5.97 -25.48
CA VAL A 287 -10.92 -7.40 -25.69
C VAL A 287 -11.75 -7.96 -26.85
N LYS A 288 -11.05 -8.62 -27.79
CA LYS A 288 -11.61 -9.29 -28.96
C LYS A 288 -10.95 -10.66 -29.16
N HIS A 289 -11.69 -11.74 -28.96
CA HIS A 289 -11.20 -13.11 -29.11
C HIS A 289 -12.09 -13.95 -29.99
N ASP A 290 -11.48 -14.76 -30.84
CA ASP A 290 -12.10 -15.80 -31.65
C ASP A 290 -11.33 -17.10 -31.38
N ALA A 291 -11.69 -17.81 -30.31
CA ALA A 291 -10.96 -19.00 -29.86
C ALA A 291 -11.70 -20.26 -30.30
N SER A 292 -11.04 -21.22 -30.93
CA SER A 292 -11.67 -22.42 -31.49
C SER A 292 -11.19 -23.72 -30.82
N ALA A 293 -12.03 -24.76 -30.88
CA ALA A 293 -11.68 -26.13 -30.49
C ALA A 293 -12.26 -27.14 -31.48
N THR A 294 -11.45 -28.14 -31.85
CA THR A 294 -11.83 -29.22 -32.76
C THR A 294 -12.11 -30.50 -31.99
N ILE A 295 -13.31 -31.04 -32.20
CA ILE A 295 -13.83 -32.23 -31.53
C ILE A 295 -13.99 -33.34 -32.57
N ARG A 296 -13.31 -34.47 -32.35
CA ARG A 296 -13.35 -35.64 -33.23
C ARG A 296 -13.90 -36.84 -32.44
N ALA A 297 -14.97 -37.46 -32.94
CA ALA A 297 -15.48 -38.70 -32.36
C ALA A 297 -14.61 -39.88 -32.83
N ARG A 298 -14.25 -40.80 -31.92
CA ARG A 298 -13.41 -41.95 -32.28
C ARG A 298 -14.13 -42.86 -33.28
N GLY A 299 -13.48 -43.18 -34.40
CA GLY A 299 -14.00 -44.09 -35.42
C GLY A 299 -14.90 -43.45 -36.49
N LEU A 300 -15.09 -42.12 -36.46
CA LEU A 300 -15.86 -41.38 -37.46
C LEU A 300 -14.94 -40.44 -38.25
N VAL A 301 -15.20 -40.28 -39.56
CA VAL A 301 -14.50 -39.30 -40.43
C VAL A 301 -15.03 -37.87 -40.20
N SER A 302 -16.13 -37.71 -39.46
CA SER A 302 -16.71 -36.41 -39.13
C SER A 302 -16.05 -35.73 -37.93
N TYR A 303 -16.00 -34.41 -37.97
CA TYR A 303 -15.48 -33.58 -36.88
C TYR A 303 -16.31 -32.31 -36.71
N ARG A 304 -16.28 -31.75 -35.49
CA ARG A 304 -16.96 -30.50 -35.15
C ARG A 304 -15.94 -29.45 -34.72
N VAL A 305 -16.00 -28.27 -35.31
CA VAL A 305 -15.23 -27.10 -34.88
C VAL A 305 -16.16 -26.15 -34.14
N ASN A 306 -15.83 -25.85 -32.90
CA ASN A 306 -16.54 -24.88 -32.07
C ASN A 306 -15.69 -23.62 -31.92
N THR A 307 -16.17 -22.49 -32.46
CA THR A 307 -15.52 -21.18 -32.37
C THR A 307 -16.28 -20.27 -31.40
N TYR A 308 -15.58 -19.84 -30.36
CA TYR A 308 -16.04 -18.94 -29.31
C TYR A 308 -15.61 -17.51 -29.61
N VAL A 309 -16.56 -16.71 -30.08
CA VAL A 309 -16.39 -15.28 -30.36
C VAL A 309 -16.74 -14.49 -29.10
N GLN A 310 -15.79 -13.70 -28.61
CA GLN A 310 -15.94 -12.79 -27.46
C GLN A 310 -15.53 -11.38 -27.85
N ARG A 311 -16.39 -10.41 -27.58
CA ARG A 311 -16.12 -8.98 -27.72
C ARG A 311 -16.63 -8.28 -26.48
N TYR A 312 -15.77 -7.59 -25.74
CA TYR A 312 -16.19 -6.86 -24.54
C TYR A 312 -15.16 -5.79 -24.16
N HIS A 313 -15.60 -4.80 -23.38
CA HIS A 313 -14.68 -3.89 -22.70
C HIS A 313 -14.45 -4.39 -21.27
N ASN A 314 -13.21 -4.58 -20.89
CA ASN A 314 -12.84 -5.03 -19.57
C ASN A 314 -12.60 -3.83 -18.65
N LEU A 315 -13.45 -3.66 -17.64
CA LEU A 315 -13.20 -2.75 -16.53
C LEU A 315 -12.66 -3.54 -15.34
N ARG A 316 -11.44 -3.23 -14.90
CA ARG A 316 -10.75 -3.98 -13.86
C ARG A 316 -10.38 -3.09 -12.69
N PHE A 317 -10.84 -3.45 -11.49
CA PHE A 317 -10.36 -2.88 -10.23
C PHE A 317 -9.34 -3.81 -9.57
N SER A 318 -8.23 -3.28 -9.05
CA SER A 318 -7.10 -4.09 -8.58
C SER A 318 -6.40 -3.48 -7.35
N PRO A 319 -6.80 -3.88 -6.12
CA PRO A 319 -5.98 -3.66 -4.93
C PRO A 319 -4.71 -4.53 -4.99
N GLN A 320 -3.56 -3.88 -4.83
CA GLN A 320 -2.24 -4.48 -4.99
C GLN A 320 -1.30 -4.05 -3.87
N LEU A 321 -0.44 -4.95 -3.42
CA LEU A 321 0.70 -4.62 -2.58
C LEU A 321 1.90 -4.36 -3.49
N GLN A 322 2.51 -3.19 -3.35
CA GLN A 322 3.69 -2.78 -4.10
C GLN A 322 4.91 -2.76 -3.20
N TYR A 323 5.96 -3.44 -3.66
CA TYR A 323 7.26 -3.46 -3.03
C TYR A 323 8.32 -2.85 -3.97
N SER A 324 8.94 -1.77 -3.52
CA SER A 324 10.05 -1.10 -4.19
C SER A 324 11.36 -1.70 -3.69
N PHE A 325 11.94 -2.60 -4.48
CA PHE A 325 13.19 -3.28 -4.14
C PHE A 325 14.43 -2.42 -4.43
N TYR A 326 14.28 -1.30 -5.13
CA TYR A 326 15.31 -0.28 -5.26
C TYR A 326 14.69 1.11 -5.22
N VAL A 327 15.21 2.00 -4.38
CA VAL A 327 14.72 3.38 -4.22
C VAL A 327 15.92 4.34 -4.28
N SER A 328 15.86 5.28 -5.22
CA SER A 328 16.77 6.43 -5.29
C SER A 328 15.97 7.71 -5.57
N ASP A 329 16.64 8.86 -5.55
CA ASP A 329 16.03 10.15 -5.89
C ASP A 329 15.66 10.27 -7.38
N LYS A 330 16.33 9.51 -8.26
CA LYS A 330 16.15 9.60 -9.72
C LYS A 330 15.25 8.51 -10.28
N TRP A 331 15.32 7.31 -9.74
CA TRP A 331 14.54 6.18 -10.21
C TRP A 331 14.26 5.17 -9.09
N ARG A 332 13.13 4.47 -9.22
CA ARG A 332 12.67 3.44 -8.29
C ARG A 332 12.23 2.22 -9.08
N LEU A 333 12.73 1.05 -8.72
CA LEU A 333 12.26 -0.22 -9.26
C LEU A 333 11.30 -0.86 -8.27
N PHE A 334 10.19 -1.37 -8.79
CA PHE A 334 9.16 -1.99 -7.97
C PHE A 334 8.54 -3.20 -8.63
N ALA A 335 8.07 -4.11 -7.79
CA ALA A 335 7.16 -5.17 -8.15
C ALA A 335 5.85 -4.98 -7.39
N ASN A 336 4.72 -5.33 -7.99
CA ASN A 336 3.47 -5.39 -7.26
C ASN A 336 2.68 -6.65 -7.63
N GLY A 337 1.89 -7.11 -6.67
CA GLY A 337 1.03 -8.27 -6.79
C GLY A 337 -0.24 -8.07 -5.99
N GLY A 338 -1.35 -8.62 -6.44
CA GLY A 338 -2.60 -8.45 -5.72
C GLY A 338 -3.74 -9.28 -6.27
N PHE A 339 -4.94 -8.76 -6.08
CA PHE A 339 -6.17 -9.34 -6.56
C PHE A 339 -6.86 -8.37 -7.51
N SER A 340 -7.65 -8.89 -8.44
CA SER A 340 -8.45 -8.08 -9.36
C SER A 340 -9.87 -8.60 -9.46
N ILE A 341 -10.79 -7.64 -9.54
CA ILE A 341 -12.18 -7.85 -9.93
C ILE A 341 -12.32 -7.25 -11.31
N ASN A 342 -12.73 -8.07 -12.27
CA ASN A 342 -12.88 -7.69 -13.67
C ASN A 342 -14.36 -7.74 -14.02
N TYR A 343 -14.82 -6.75 -14.77
CA TYR A 343 -16.19 -6.63 -15.23
C TYR A 343 -16.23 -6.44 -16.74
N ALA A 344 -17.02 -7.25 -17.44
CA ALA A 344 -17.23 -7.12 -18.87
C ALA A 344 -18.39 -6.16 -19.15
N LEU A 345 -18.08 -5.03 -19.77
CA LEU A 345 -19.04 -4.05 -20.31
C LEU A 345 -19.31 -4.37 -21.78
N ASN A 346 -20.58 -4.22 -22.20
CA ASN A 346 -21.04 -4.40 -23.57
C ASN A 346 -20.59 -5.73 -24.19
N ALA A 347 -20.67 -6.81 -23.41
CA ALA A 347 -20.23 -8.13 -23.84
C ALA A 347 -21.14 -8.67 -24.96
N THR A 348 -20.54 -8.94 -26.11
CA THR A 348 -21.15 -9.68 -27.23
C THR A 348 -20.44 -11.02 -27.34
N ASN A 349 -21.20 -12.10 -27.20
CA ASN A 349 -20.66 -13.46 -27.22
C ASN A 349 -21.46 -14.32 -28.21
N GLN A 350 -20.76 -15.11 -29.02
CA GLN A 350 -21.36 -16.01 -30.00
C GLN A 350 -20.58 -17.33 -30.05
N LEU A 351 -21.30 -18.44 -30.08
CA LEU A 351 -20.76 -19.76 -30.43
C LEU A 351 -21.09 -20.03 -31.89
N ILE A 352 -20.08 -20.35 -32.68
CA ILE A 352 -20.23 -20.84 -34.04
C ILE A 352 -19.81 -22.31 -34.03
N SER A 353 -20.70 -23.20 -34.44
CA SER A 353 -20.42 -24.64 -34.52
C SER A 353 -20.49 -25.07 -35.97
N GLU A 354 -19.38 -25.60 -36.49
CA GLU A 354 -19.25 -26.13 -37.84
C GLU A 354 -19.10 -27.64 -37.77
N HIS A 355 -20.01 -28.36 -38.42
CA HIS A 355 -20.01 -29.82 -38.48
C HIS A 355 -19.56 -30.26 -39.87
N HIS A 356 -18.43 -30.95 -39.93
CA HIS A 356 -17.82 -31.46 -41.16
C HIS A 356 -18.10 -32.95 -41.28
N TYR A 357 -18.70 -33.36 -42.40
CA TYR A 357 -18.99 -34.74 -42.76
C TYR A 357 -18.44 -35.05 -44.15
N TYR A 358 -18.19 -36.31 -44.45
CA TYR A 358 -17.83 -36.76 -45.79
C TYR A 358 -18.97 -37.62 -46.33
N ASN A 359 -19.43 -37.33 -47.54
CA ASN A 359 -20.43 -38.17 -48.22
C ASN A 359 -19.77 -39.45 -48.79
N ASP A 360 -20.58 -40.34 -49.37
CA ASP A 360 -20.10 -41.58 -49.98
C ASP A 360 -19.12 -41.36 -51.15
N ASN A 361 -19.08 -40.14 -51.72
CA ASN A 361 -18.14 -39.72 -52.77
C ASN A 361 -16.86 -39.07 -52.21
N LEU A 362 -16.63 -39.09 -50.89
CA LEU A 362 -15.52 -38.43 -50.19
C LEU A 362 -15.52 -36.89 -50.32
N GLU A 363 -16.65 -36.28 -50.67
CA GLU A 363 -16.80 -34.82 -50.68
C GLU A 363 -17.15 -34.32 -49.28
N GLU A 364 -16.51 -33.22 -48.86
CA GLU A 364 -16.75 -32.60 -47.56
C GLU A 364 -18.04 -31.75 -47.58
N MET A 365 -18.95 -32.04 -46.66
CA MET A 365 -20.16 -31.27 -46.39
C MET A 365 -20.04 -30.55 -45.05
N VAL A 366 -20.28 -29.23 -45.04
CA VAL A 366 -20.16 -28.39 -43.84
C VAL A 366 -21.51 -27.81 -43.44
N PHE A 367 -21.96 -28.10 -42.23
CA PHE A 367 -23.16 -27.49 -41.64
C PHE A 367 -22.77 -26.51 -40.55
N ARG A 368 -23.19 -25.25 -40.69
CA ARG A 368 -22.88 -24.17 -39.75
C ARG A 368 -24.10 -23.74 -38.95
N GLY A 369 -23.99 -23.82 -37.63
CA GLY A 369 -24.94 -23.26 -36.68
C GLY A 369 -24.31 -22.13 -35.87
N SER A 370 -25.13 -21.21 -35.37
CA SER A 370 -24.67 -20.23 -34.38
C SER A 370 -25.65 -20.04 -33.25
N SER A 371 -25.14 -19.82 -32.04
CA SER A 371 -25.93 -19.59 -30.84
C SER A 371 -25.36 -18.42 -30.04
N THR A 372 -26.24 -17.54 -29.58
CA THR A 372 -25.94 -16.43 -28.67
C THR A 372 -26.31 -16.75 -27.22
N ASN A 373 -27.04 -17.85 -26.98
CA ASN A 373 -27.51 -18.27 -25.66
C ASN A 373 -26.44 -19.10 -24.91
N MET A 374 -25.27 -18.51 -24.70
CA MET A 374 -24.25 -19.09 -23.83
C MET A 374 -24.39 -18.58 -22.39
N ARG A 375 -24.14 -19.44 -21.40
CA ARG A 375 -23.96 -19.00 -20.01
C ARG A 375 -22.74 -18.09 -19.95
N TYR A 376 -22.96 -16.84 -19.56
CA TYR A 376 -21.91 -15.84 -19.42
C TYR A 376 -21.79 -15.38 -17.96
N ASN A 377 -20.57 -15.06 -17.55
CA ASN A 377 -20.28 -14.40 -16.28
C ASN A 377 -19.68 -13.02 -16.55
N ASN A 378 -20.40 -11.94 -16.22
CA ASN A 378 -19.87 -10.58 -16.41
C ASN A 378 -18.79 -10.21 -15.40
N VAL A 379 -18.62 -10.98 -14.32
CA VAL A 379 -17.61 -10.73 -13.29
C VAL A 379 -16.68 -11.92 -13.20
N TRP A 380 -15.38 -11.67 -13.23
CA TRP A 380 -14.37 -12.68 -12.91
C TRP A 380 -13.21 -12.10 -12.10
N PHE A 381 -12.51 -12.99 -11.43
CA PHE A 381 -11.39 -12.65 -10.56
C PHE A 381 -10.06 -13.00 -11.22
N GLY A 382 -9.03 -12.23 -10.89
CA GLY A 382 -7.69 -12.45 -11.41
C GLY A 382 -6.60 -12.04 -10.44
N VAL A 383 -5.37 -12.42 -10.74
CA VAL A 383 -4.16 -12.06 -10.00
C VAL A 383 -3.29 -11.19 -10.91
N PRO A 384 -3.30 -9.86 -10.74
CA PRO A 384 -2.35 -8.99 -11.40
C PRO A 384 -0.98 -9.08 -10.72
N VAL A 385 0.07 -9.18 -11.53
CA VAL A 385 1.47 -9.04 -11.13
C VAL A 385 2.13 -8.04 -12.07
N ARG A 386 2.93 -7.11 -11.55
CA ARG A 386 3.63 -6.13 -12.38
C ARG A 386 5.04 -5.87 -11.91
N LEU A 387 5.84 -5.45 -12.87
CA LEU A 387 7.17 -4.90 -12.69
C LEU A 387 7.19 -3.52 -13.32
N GLY A 388 7.81 -2.56 -12.65
CA GLY A 388 7.90 -1.22 -13.21
C GLY A 388 9.09 -0.42 -12.70
N ILE A 389 9.37 0.65 -13.43
CA ILE A 389 10.34 1.67 -13.08
C ILE A 389 9.63 3.02 -13.00
N LEU A 390 9.80 3.71 -11.88
CA LEU A 390 9.33 5.09 -11.69
C LEU A 390 10.53 6.02 -11.81
N LEU A 391 10.46 6.98 -12.73
CA LEU A 391 11.50 7.95 -13.05
C LEU A 391 11.10 9.32 -12.50
N ALA A 392 12.03 9.94 -11.77
CA ALA A 392 11.89 11.26 -11.15
C ALA A 392 10.58 11.44 -10.38
N ASP A 393 10.07 10.37 -9.75
CA ASP A 393 8.78 10.34 -9.05
C ASP A 393 7.57 10.76 -9.92
N LYS A 394 7.70 10.82 -11.24
CA LYS A 394 6.65 11.31 -12.17
C LYS A 394 6.25 10.31 -13.23
N TYR A 395 7.21 9.65 -13.88
CA TYR A 395 6.94 8.82 -15.05
C TYR A 395 7.18 7.36 -14.73
N GLU A 396 6.12 6.54 -14.78
CA GLU A 396 6.18 5.12 -14.52
C GLU A 396 6.08 4.34 -15.83
N LEU A 397 7.05 3.48 -16.11
CA LEU A 397 6.94 2.45 -17.15
C LEU A 397 6.61 1.13 -16.48
N VAL A 398 5.56 0.44 -16.94
CA VAL A 398 5.07 -0.77 -16.30
C VAL A 398 4.86 -1.91 -17.31
N LEU A 399 5.33 -3.10 -16.91
CA LEU A 399 5.02 -4.38 -17.53
C LEU A 399 4.14 -5.17 -16.56
N GLY A 400 2.92 -5.47 -16.96
CA GLY A 400 1.95 -6.19 -16.15
C GLY A 400 1.53 -7.51 -16.77
N TYR A 401 1.26 -8.51 -15.95
CA TYR A 401 0.61 -9.75 -16.33
C TYR A 401 -0.61 -9.98 -15.44
N ASN A 402 -1.76 -10.24 -16.05
CA ASN A 402 -3.00 -10.52 -15.36
C ASN A 402 -3.43 -11.96 -15.63
N MET A 403 -3.41 -12.78 -14.58
CA MET A 403 -3.84 -14.17 -14.64
C MET A 403 -5.30 -14.30 -14.21
N GLY A 404 -6.19 -14.80 -15.08
CA GLY A 404 -7.55 -15.15 -14.69
C GLY A 404 -7.57 -16.36 -13.73
N LEU A 405 -8.27 -16.24 -12.59
CA LEU A 405 -8.40 -17.32 -11.60
C LEU A 405 -9.50 -18.33 -11.97
N LYS A 406 -10.57 -17.84 -12.59
CA LYS A 406 -11.68 -18.63 -13.15
C LYS A 406 -11.70 -18.49 -14.67
N PRO A 407 -12.48 -19.32 -15.39
CA PRO A 407 -12.88 -18.99 -16.75
C PRO A 407 -13.38 -17.54 -16.83
N GLY A 408 -13.16 -16.89 -17.98
CA GLY A 408 -13.54 -15.50 -18.21
C GLY A 408 -15.04 -15.34 -18.44
N VAL A 409 -15.40 -14.47 -19.38
CA VAL A 409 -16.82 -14.16 -19.68
C VAL A 409 -17.62 -15.40 -20.13
N ILE A 410 -16.96 -16.39 -20.75
CA ILE A 410 -17.53 -17.70 -21.08
C ILE A 410 -16.82 -18.75 -20.24
N ASP A 411 -17.57 -19.63 -19.58
CA ASP A 411 -17.06 -20.67 -18.67
C ASP A 411 -16.06 -21.64 -19.33
N GLN A 412 -16.06 -21.70 -20.66
CA GLN A 412 -15.22 -22.56 -21.48
C GLN A 412 -13.98 -21.83 -22.03
N VAL A 413 -13.77 -20.55 -21.72
CA VAL A 413 -12.63 -19.77 -22.22
C VAL A 413 -11.85 -19.16 -21.07
N LYS A 414 -10.55 -19.46 -20.99
CA LYS A 414 -9.63 -18.81 -20.05
C LYS A 414 -8.84 -17.74 -20.79
N ALA A 415 -8.87 -16.51 -20.28
CA ALA A 415 -8.09 -15.40 -20.80
C ALA A 415 -7.05 -14.91 -19.79
N ASN A 416 -5.83 -14.68 -20.25
CA ASN A 416 -4.79 -13.97 -19.51
C ASN A 416 -4.36 -12.76 -20.34
N SER A 417 -3.79 -11.72 -19.71
CA SER A 417 -3.27 -10.58 -20.47
C SER A 417 -1.89 -10.12 -20.04
N LEU A 418 -1.09 -9.74 -21.03
CA LEU A 418 0.16 -9.00 -20.88
C LEU A 418 -0.13 -7.53 -21.16
N GLN A 419 0.43 -6.63 -20.36
CA GLN A 419 0.15 -5.21 -20.40
C GLN A 419 1.45 -4.43 -20.40
N PHE A 420 1.55 -3.45 -21.28
CA PHE A 420 2.63 -2.47 -21.26
C PHE A 420 2.00 -1.09 -21.14
N GLY A 421 2.49 -0.24 -20.24
CA GLY A 421 1.90 1.08 -20.04
C GLY A 421 2.88 2.12 -19.51
N VAL A 422 2.50 3.38 -19.70
CA VAL A 422 3.15 4.56 -19.15
C VAL A 422 2.15 5.28 -18.26
N ASN A 423 2.47 5.43 -16.97
CA ASN A 423 1.67 6.21 -16.02
C ASN A 423 2.39 7.52 -15.64
N TYR A 424 1.62 8.58 -15.47
CA TYR A 424 2.05 9.86 -14.94
C TYR A 424 1.51 10.05 -13.51
N HIS A 425 2.40 10.31 -12.55
CA HIS A 425 2.08 10.54 -11.15
C HIS A 425 1.92 12.05 -10.86
N PHE A 426 0.79 12.43 -10.26
CA PHE A 426 0.42 13.81 -9.96
C PHE A 426 0.95 14.30 -8.59
N ILE A 427 2.20 13.96 -8.27
CA ILE A 427 2.82 14.35 -7.00
C ILE A 427 3.04 15.87 -6.98
N ARG A 428 2.40 16.56 -6.04
CA ARG A 428 2.56 17.99 -5.77
C ARG A 428 2.87 18.27 -4.31
#